data_AF-A0A060BSK1-F1
#
_entry.id   AF-A0A060BSK1-F1
#
_cell.length_a   1.000
_cell.length_b   1.000
_cell.length_c   1.000
_cell.angle_alpha   90.00
_cell.angle_beta   90.00
_cell.angle_gamma   90.00
#
_symmetry.space_group_name_H-M   'P 1'
#
loop_
_entity.id
_entity.type
_entity.pdbx_description
1 polymer ?
#
loop_
_entity_poly.entity_id
_entity_poly.type
_entity_poly.pdbx_seq_one_letter_code
_entity_poly.pdbx_strand_id
1 'polypeptide(L)'
;MACLAQLINVIAPLTTDDQGRLLKQTIYYPFELLTKYGRGSVLRTAIKGDLRDNGQSTVPAVHASCVLDEEAQEIRIFALNSSLDHASEFIPEFRGFEKAKLTRHIALSGSDIAAQNTFDDPSRVIPHDRDITTSDHVDLPAA
;
A
#
# COMPACT_ATOMS: atom_id res chain seq x y z
N MET A 1 20.10 0.45 5.69
CA MET A 1 19.42 -0.29 6.77
C MET A 1 18.29 0.59 7.29
N ALA A 2 17.10 0.05 7.48
CA ALA A 2 15.95 0.74 8.07
C ALA A 2 15.35 -0.14 9.18
N CYS A 3 14.88 0.47 10.26
CA CYS A 3 14.32 -0.22 11.43
C CYS A 3 12.97 0.41 11.79
N LEU A 4 11.90 -0.38 11.83
CA LEU A 4 10.61 0.05 12.37
C LEU A 4 10.71 0.14 13.91
N ALA A 5 10.46 1.33 14.45
CA ALA A 5 10.47 1.59 15.89
C ALA A 5 9.03 1.71 16.41
N GLN A 6 8.50 0.77 17.20
CA GLN A 6 9.07 -0.53 17.63
C GLN A 6 8.27 -1.71 17.06
N LEU A 7 8.61 -2.95 17.43
CA LEU A 7 7.99 -4.16 16.87
C LEU A 7 6.78 -4.67 17.67
N ILE A 8 6.78 -4.54 19.00
CA ILE A 8 5.72 -5.07 19.88
C ILE A 8 5.32 -4.03 20.94
N ASN A 9 4.01 -3.85 21.15
CA ASN A 9 3.32 -3.00 22.14
C ASN A 9 3.57 -1.48 22.01
N VAL A 10 4.80 -1.02 22.19
CA VAL A 10 5.11 0.42 22.21
C VAL A 10 5.19 0.93 20.77
N ILE A 11 4.19 1.71 20.33
CA ILE A 11 4.07 2.28 18.96
C ILE A 11 4.41 1.24 17.87
N ALA A 12 3.75 0.09 17.93
CA ALA A 12 4.16 -1.13 17.25
C ALA A 12 3.10 -1.68 16.29
N PRO A 13 3.50 -2.44 15.25
CA PRO A 13 2.57 -3.17 14.38
C PRO A 13 1.91 -4.36 15.08
N LEU A 14 2.50 -4.86 16.16
CA LEU A 14 1.96 -5.97 16.94
C LEU A 14 1.67 -5.52 18.37
N THR A 15 0.52 -5.92 18.90
CA THR A 15 0.12 -5.65 20.28
C THR A 15 -0.28 -6.96 20.95
N THR A 16 0.13 -7.16 22.20
CA THR A 16 -0.28 -8.28 23.04
C THR A 16 -1.01 -7.78 24.28
N ASP A 17 -1.86 -8.61 24.87
CA ASP A 17 -2.47 -8.33 26.17
C ASP A 17 -2.02 -9.32 27.26
N ASP A 18 -2.42 -9.07 28.50
CA ASP A 18 -2.09 -9.92 29.66
C ASP A 18 -2.72 -11.31 29.59
N GLN A 19 -3.67 -11.52 28.67
CA GLN A 19 -4.30 -12.83 28.40
C GLN A 19 -3.53 -13.61 27.32
N GLY A 20 -2.44 -13.07 26.79
CA GLY A 20 -1.61 -13.70 25.76
C GLY A 20 -2.19 -13.63 24.35
N ARG A 21 -3.22 -12.79 24.11
CA ARG A 21 -3.75 -12.55 22.77
C ARG A 21 -2.76 -11.70 21.97
N LEU A 22 -2.71 -11.94 20.66
CA LEU A 22 -1.91 -11.15 19.71
C LEU A 22 -2.84 -10.42 18.75
N LEU A 23 -2.61 -9.13 18.58
CA LEU A 23 -3.32 -8.25 17.67
C LEU A 23 -2.36 -7.69 16.62
N LYS A 24 -2.76 -7.77 15.36
CA LYS A 24 -2.10 -7.09 14.24
C LYS A 24 -2.74 -5.71 14.08
N GLN A 25 -1.96 -4.67 14.36
CA GLN A 25 -2.38 -3.29 14.14
C GLN A 25 -2.46 -2.98 12.64
N THR A 26 -3.19 -1.93 12.27
CA THR A 26 -3.38 -1.56 10.85
C THR A 26 -2.04 -1.34 10.11
N ILE A 27 -1.05 -0.78 10.80
CA ILE A 27 0.31 -0.56 10.26
C ILE A 27 1.09 -1.86 10.02
N TYR A 28 0.68 -3.01 10.57
CA TYR A 28 1.31 -4.30 10.31
C TYR A 28 1.26 -4.67 8.82
N TYR A 29 0.11 -4.45 8.19
CA TYR A 29 -0.15 -5.00 6.86
C TYR A 29 0.66 -4.34 5.74
N PRO A 30 0.85 -3.01 5.70
CA PRO A 30 1.79 -2.42 4.74
C PRO A 30 3.21 -2.97 4.88
N PHE A 31 3.68 -3.22 6.12
CA PHE A 31 4.99 -3.82 6.36
C PHE A 31 5.06 -5.30 5.97
N GLU A 32 3.99 -6.07 6.20
CA GLU A 32 3.87 -7.46 5.74
C GLU A 32 3.96 -7.53 4.21
N LEU A 33 3.17 -6.72 3.51
CA LEU A 33 3.17 -6.64 2.05
C LEU A 33 4.52 -6.20 1.52
N LEU A 34 5.14 -5.17 2.11
CA LEU A 34 6.48 -4.71 1.72
C LEU A 34 7.54 -5.79 1.94
N THR A 35 7.48 -6.53 3.05
CA THR A 35 8.44 -7.61 3.35
C THR A 35 8.31 -8.76 2.36
N LYS A 36 7.08 -9.09 1.98
CA LYS A 36 6.76 -10.19 1.06
C LYS A 36 7.04 -9.85 -0.41
N TYR A 37 6.71 -8.63 -0.83
CA TYR A 37 6.69 -8.24 -2.24
C TYR A 37 7.82 -7.26 -2.61
N GLY A 38 8.44 -6.59 -1.65
CA GLY A 38 9.47 -5.56 -1.88
C GLY A 38 10.88 -6.09 -2.12
N ARG A 39 11.04 -7.38 -2.46
CA ARG A 39 12.35 -7.99 -2.77
C ARG A 39 12.62 -7.89 -4.27
N GLY A 40 13.83 -7.47 -4.64
CA GLY A 40 14.25 -7.33 -6.03
C GLY A 40 14.96 -6.00 -6.29
N SER A 41 14.95 -5.58 -7.55
CA SER A 41 15.57 -4.35 -8.02
C SER A 41 14.56 -3.21 -8.05
N VAL A 42 14.82 -2.11 -7.34
CA VAL A 42 13.97 -0.91 -7.40
C VAL A 42 14.12 -0.25 -8.78
N LEU A 43 13.00 -0.08 -9.47
CA LEU A 43 12.96 0.61 -10.75
C LEU A 43 12.83 2.11 -10.57
N ARG A 44 13.40 2.89 -11.48
CA ARG A 44 13.18 4.33 -11.52
C ARG A 44 11.74 4.60 -11.94
N THR A 45 10.93 5.09 -11.02
CA THR A 45 9.54 5.49 -11.27
C THR A 45 9.45 6.97 -11.62
N ALA A 46 8.60 7.29 -12.60
CA ALA A 46 8.17 8.65 -12.90
C ALA A 46 6.65 8.71 -12.76
N ILE A 47 6.16 9.68 -11.98
CA ILE A 47 4.74 9.83 -11.70
C ILE A 47 4.32 11.18 -12.23
N LYS A 48 3.21 11.20 -12.97
CA LYS A 48 2.53 12.40 -13.42
C LYS A 48 1.07 12.29 -12.98
N GLY A 49 0.56 13.33 -12.35
CA GLY A 49 -0.81 13.35 -11.86
C GLY A 49 -1.09 14.62 -11.09
N ASP A 50 -2.24 14.62 -10.42
CA ASP A 50 -2.70 15.77 -9.66
C ASP A 50 -1.79 16.06 -8.46
N LEU A 51 -1.71 17.35 -8.13
CA LEU A 51 -1.07 17.85 -6.94
C LEU A 51 -2.14 18.18 -5.90
N ARG A 52 -1.86 17.90 -4.64
CA ARG A 52 -2.66 18.34 -3.50
C ARG A 52 -1.89 19.36 -2.67
N ASP A 53 -2.61 20.32 -2.09
CA ASP A 53 -2.07 21.25 -1.11
C ASP A 53 -2.10 20.59 0.28
N ASN A 54 -1.01 20.70 1.03
CA ASN A 54 -0.92 20.23 2.42
C ASN A 54 -0.85 21.38 3.45
N GLY A 55 -1.11 22.61 3.02
CA GLY A 55 -1.03 23.85 3.80
C GLY A 55 0.36 24.50 3.81
N GLN A 56 1.40 23.80 3.34
CA GLN A 56 2.77 24.31 3.25
C GLN A 56 3.32 24.31 1.83
N SER A 57 2.91 23.32 1.03
CA SER A 57 3.34 23.14 -0.34
C SER A 57 2.35 22.28 -1.12
N THR A 58 2.56 22.24 -2.43
CA THR A 58 1.89 21.29 -3.31
C THR A 58 2.73 20.02 -3.41
N VAL A 59 2.10 18.87 -3.17
CA VAL A 59 2.71 17.54 -3.25
C VAL A 59 1.90 16.64 -4.17
N PRO A 60 2.48 15.60 -4.79
CA PRO A 60 1.70 14.64 -5.56
C PRO A 60 0.57 14.02 -4.73
N ALA A 61 -0.62 13.89 -5.30
CA ALA A 61 -1.72 13.18 -4.64
C ALA A 61 -1.39 11.68 -4.52
N VAL A 62 -0.79 11.10 -5.56
CA VAL A 62 -0.38 9.70 -5.62
C VAL A 62 1.14 9.56 -5.49
N HIS A 63 1.56 8.67 -4.60
CA HIS A 63 2.94 8.23 -4.46
C HIS A 63 3.06 6.78 -4.92
N ALA A 64 4.12 6.46 -5.67
CA ALA A 64 4.35 5.09 -6.13
C ALA A 64 5.83 4.72 -6.22
N SER A 65 6.12 3.45 -5.94
CA SER A 65 7.43 2.84 -6.14
C SER A 65 7.26 1.49 -6.79
N CYS A 66 8.28 1.04 -7.52
CA CYS A 66 8.21 -0.15 -8.33
C CYS A 66 9.44 -1.04 -8.08
N VAL A 67 9.20 -2.34 -7.91
CA VAL A 67 10.23 -3.36 -7.70
C VAL A 67 10.09 -4.42 -8.78
N LEU A 68 11.20 -4.72 -9.46
CA LEU A 68 11.32 -5.86 -10.36
C LEU A 68 11.86 -7.06 -9.59
N ASP A 69 11.06 -8.11 -9.53
CA ASP A 69 11.48 -9.44 -9.06
C ASP A 69 11.79 -10.30 -10.28
N GLU A 70 13.08 -10.41 -10.62
CA GLU A 70 13.55 -11.15 -11.80
C GLU A 70 13.32 -12.66 -11.67
N GLU A 71 13.35 -13.21 -10.44
CA GLU A 71 13.13 -14.64 -10.23
C GLU A 71 11.65 -15.00 -10.43
N ALA A 72 10.76 -14.19 -9.86
CA ALA A 72 9.32 -14.37 -10.03
C ALA A 72 8.80 -13.89 -11.40
N GLN A 73 9.61 -13.16 -12.18
CA GLN A 73 9.20 -12.47 -13.41
C GLN A 73 8.01 -11.51 -13.16
N GLU A 74 8.05 -10.79 -12.04
CA GLU A 74 6.98 -9.89 -11.59
C GLU A 74 7.46 -8.45 -11.47
N ILE A 75 6.58 -7.52 -11.86
CA ILE A 75 6.71 -6.10 -11.53
C ILE A 75 5.70 -5.79 -10.43
N ARG A 76 6.18 -5.31 -9.30
CA ARG A 76 5.35 -5.01 -8.12
C ARG A 76 5.34 -3.52 -7.87
N ILE A 77 4.15 -2.93 -7.94
CA ILE A 77 3.93 -1.50 -7.70
C ILE A 77 3.32 -1.33 -6.31
N PHE A 78 3.95 -0.49 -5.49
CA PHE A 78 3.39 0.00 -4.24
C PHE A 78 2.90 1.42 -4.49
N ALA A 79 1.59 1.65 -4.41
CA ALA A 79 0.98 2.94 -4.65
C ALA A 79 0.13 3.38 -3.44
N LEU A 80 0.14 4.68 -3.15
CA LEU A 80 -0.66 5.34 -2.12
C LEU A 80 -1.33 6.56 -2.74
N ASN A 81 -2.66 6.61 -2.68
CA ASN A 81 -3.39 7.87 -2.83
C ASN A 81 -3.46 8.56 -1.46
N SER A 82 -2.97 9.79 -1.36
CA SER A 82 -2.95 10.60 -0.14
C SER A 82 -4.00 11.72 -0.15
N SER A 83 -4.84 11.77 -1.19
CA SER A 83 -6.00 12.66 -1.26
C SER A 83 -7.11 12.13 -0.36
N LEU A 84 -7.66 12.99 0.50
CA LEU A 84 -8.76 12.64 1.41
C LEU A 84 -10.13 12.67 0.72
N ASP A 85 -10.26 13.46 -0.34
CA ASP A 85 -11.56 13.79 -0.93
C ASP A 85 -11.74 13.22 -2.34
N HIS A 86 -10.65 12.79 -2.97
CA HIS A 86 -10.65 12.40 -4.39
C HIS A 86 -9.97 11.05 -4.61
N ALA A 87 -10.70 10.14 -5.24
CA ALA A 87 -10.10 8.95 -5.85
C ALA A 87 -9.19 9.36 -7.02
N SER A 88 -8.25 8.49 -7.37
CA SER A 88 -7.35 8.68 -8.50
C SER A 88 -7.33 7.45 -9.39
N GLU A 89 -7.50 7.66 -10.70
CA GLU A 89 -7.24 6.63 -11.70
C GLU A 89 -5.71 6.50 -11.86
N PHE A 90 -5.19 5.29 -11.64
CA PHE A 90 -3.76 5.00 -11.72
C PHE A 90 -3.46 4.15 -12.95
N ILE A 91 -2.70 4.71 -13.89
CA ILE A 91 -2.36 4.08 -15.17
C ILE A 91 -0.87 3.71 -15.16
N PRO A 92 -0.52 2.43 -14.95
CA PRO A 92 0.88 2.00 -15.00
C PRO A 92 1.35 1.82 -16.46
N GLU A 93 2.41 2.55 -16.84
CA GLU A 93 3.09 2.36 -18.13
C GLU A 93 4.46 1.68 -17.93
N PHE A 94 4.67 0.55 -18.60
CA PHE A 94 5.92 -0.21 -18.49
C PHE A 94 6.73 -0.20 -19.79
N ARG A 95 7.55 0.84 -19.96
CA ARG A 95 8.50 0.91 -21.08
C ARG A 95 9.54 -0.22 -20.94
N GLY A 96 9.70 -1.05 -21.98
CA GLY A 96 10.58 -2.22 -21.95
C GLY A 96 9.95 -3.48 -21.36
N PHE A 97 8.68 -3.43 -20.94
CA PHE A 97 7.91 -4.59 -20.50
C PHE A 97 6.53 -4.61 -21.17
N GLU A 98 6.52 -4.54 -22.49
CA GLU A 98 5.30 -4.41 -23.30
C GLU A 98 4.34 -5.61 -23.18
N LYS A 99 4.81 -6.73 -22.63
CA LYS A 99 4.02 -7.93 -22.36
C LYS A 99 3.49 -7.99 -20.92
N ALA A 100 3.83 -7.03 -20.07
CA ALA A 100 3.35 -6.98 -18.70
C ALA A 100 1.83 -6.85 -18.69
N LYS A 101 1.19 -7.59 -17.77
CA LYS A 101 -0.25 -7.53 -17.54
C LYS A 101 -0.47 -7.45 -16.04
N LEU A 102 -1.47 -6.68 -15.64
CA LEU A 102 -1.90 -6.65 -14.25
C LEU A 102 -2.51 -8.02 -13.89
N THR A 103 -1.92 -8.71 -12.91
CA THR A 103 -2.34 -10.06 -12.47
C THR A 103 -2.98 -10.06 -11.09
N ARG A 104 -2.65 -9.08 -10.23
CA ARG A 104 -3.20 -8.97 -8.89
C ARG A 104 -3.21 -7.52 -8.42
N HIS A 105 -4.28 -7.14 -7.71
CA HIS A 105 -4.39 -5.86 -7.01
C HIS A 105 -4.80 -6.12 -5.56
N ILE A 106 -3.93 -5.75 -4.61
CA ILE A 106 -4.20 -5.83 -3.17
C ILE A 106 -4.37 -4.40 -2.66
N ALA A 107 -5.48 -4.10 -2.00
CA ALA A 107 -5.76 -2.79 -1.43
C ALA A 107 -5.93 -2.87 0.09
N LEU A 108 -5.40 -1.88 0.79
CA LEU A 108 -5.77 -1.55 2.16
C LEU A 108 -6.49 -0.20 2.10
N SER A 109 -7.81 -0.21 2.29
CA SER A 109 -8.67 0.97 2.11
C SER A 109 -9.93 0.84 2.97
N GLY A 110 -10.54 1.97 3.33
CA GLY A 110 -11.77 2.03 4.11
C GLY A 110 -12.41 3.41 4.01
N SER A 111 -13.60 3.58 4.57
CA SER A 111 -14.31 4.87 4.58
C SER A 111 -14.10 5.68 5.87
N ASP A 112 -13.38 5.13 6.84
CA ASP A 112 -13.13 5.73 8.15
C ASP A 112 -11.63 5.71 8.44
N ILE A 113 -10.97 6.86 8.28
CA ILE A 113 -9.54 7.03 8.52
C ILE A 113 -9.14 6.78 10.00
N ALA A 114 -10.10 6.87 10.92
CA ALA A 114 -9.89 6.61 12.34
C ALA A 114 -10.15 5.13 12.71
N ALA A 115 -10.50 4.27 11.76
CA ALA A 115 -10.73 2.85 12.02
C ALA A 115 -9.46 2.15 12.52
N GLN A 116 -9.64 1.29 13.53
CA GLN A 116 -8.56 0.57 14.20
C GLN A 116 -8.96 -0.89 14.40
N ASN A 117 -7.96 -1.77 14.39
CA ASN A 117 -8.15 -3.14 14.86
C ASN A 117 -8.11 -3.16 16.38
N THR A 118 -8.99 -3.94 16.99
CA THR A 118 -9.03 -4.14 18.45
C THR A 118 -8.98 -5.63 18.76
N PHE A 119 -8.83 -6.01 20.02
CA PHE A 119 -8.89 -7.44 20.38
C PHE A 119 -10.27 -8.06 20.15
N ASP A 120 -11.33 -7.25 20.21
CA ASP A 120 -12.71 -7.70 19.99
C ASP A 120 -13.09 -7.70 18.50
N ASP A 121 -12.44 -6.85 17.71
CA ASP A 121 -12.56 -6.79 16.24
C ASP A 121 -11.18 -6.68 15.58
N PRO A 122 -10.42 -7.80 15.51
CA PRO A 122 -9.03 -7.81 15.09
C PRO A 122 -8.85 -7.70 13.57
N SER A 123 -9.94 -7.69 12.80
CA SER A 123 -9.92 -7.73 11.34
C SER A 123 -10.74 -6.61 10.68
N ARG A 124 -11.03 -5.54 11.44
CA ARG A 124 -11.75 -4.36 10.94
C ARG A 124 -11.07 -3.70 9.74
N VAL A 125 -9.74 -3.62 9.77
CA VAL A 125 -8.89 -2.99 8.75
C VAL A 125 -7.80 -3.98 8.36
N ILE A 126 -8.03 -4.68 7.25
CA ILE A 126 -7.12 -5.66 6.65
C ILE A 126 -7.02 -5.44 5.14
N PRO A 127 -5.93 -5.86 4.48
CA PRO A 127 -5.87 -5.84 3.03
C PRO A 127 -6.84 -6.84 2.42
N HIS A 128 -7.37 -6.49 1.26
CA HIS A 128 -8.22 -7.37 0.45
C HIS A 128 -7.79 -7.33 -1.00
N ASP A 129 -8.00 -8.45 -1.70
CA ASP A 129 -7.88 -8.48 -3.15
C ASP A 129 -9.00 -7.63 -3.77
N ARG A 130 -8.64 -6.88 -4.81
CA ARG A 130 -9.54 -6.07 -5.61
C ARG A 130 -9.63 -6.67 -7.00
N ASP A 131 -10.83 -6.61 -7.57
CA ASP A 131 -11.05 -7.07 -8.93
C ASP A 131 -10.26 -6.22 -9.92
N ILE A 132 -9.67 -6.89 -10.91
CA ILE A 132 -9.02 -6.25 -12.05
C ILE A 132 -10.08 -6.17 -13.14
N THR A 133 -10.75 -5.03 -13.22
CA THR A 133 -11.80 -4.77 -14.22
C THR A 133 -11.22 -4.46 -15.60
N THR A 134 -9.99 -3.95 -15.63
CA THR A 134 -9.24 -3.59 -16.83
C THR A 134 -7.75 -3.88 -16.63
N SER A 135 -7.05 -4.23 -17.71
CA SER A 135 -5.60 -4.45 -17.65
C SER A 135 -4.77 -3.18 -17.57
N ASP A 136 -5.39 -2.02 -17.84
CA ASP A 136 -4.65 -0.81 -18.23
C ASP A 136 -4.63 0.26 -17.12
N HIS A 137 -5.55 0.18 -16.15
CA HIS A 137 -5.61 1.11 -15.03
C HIS A 137 -6.17 0.46 -13.77
N VAL A 138 -5.98 1.13 -12.63
CA VAL A 138 -6.48 0.74 -11.32
C VAL A 138 -7.04 1.96 -10.60
N ASP A 139 -8.19 1.81 -9.97
CA ASP A 139 -8.75 2.86 -9.11
C ASP A 139 -8.09 2.85 -7.73
N LEU A 140 -7.51 3.99 -7.35
CA LEU A 140 -7.03 4.24 -6.00
C LEU A 140 -8.07 5.09 -5.26
N PRO A 141 -8.81 4.52 -4.29
CA PRO A 141 -9.80 5.28 -3.53
C PRO A 141 -9.13 6.42 -2.75
N ALA A 142 -9.92 7.42 -2.34
CA ALA A 142 -9.46 8.43 -1.41
C ALA A 142 -9.05 7.80 -0.06
N ALA A 143 -8.16 8.48 0.66
CA ALA A 143 -7.58 8.07 1.93
C ALA A 143 -8.53 8.28 3.12
#